data_AF-A0A317X6B0-F1
#
_entry.id   AF-A0A317X6B0-F1
#
_cell.length_a   1.000
_cell.length_b   1.000
_cell.length_c   1.000
_cell.angle_alpha   90.00
_cell.angle_beta   90.00
_cell.angle_gamma   90.00
#
_symmetry.space_group_name_H-M   'P 1'
#
loop_
_entity.id
_entity.type
_entity.pdbx_description
1 polymer ?
#
loop_
_entity_poly.entity_id
_entity_poly.type
_entity_poly.pdbx_seq_one_letter_code
_entity_poly.pdbx_strand_id
1 'polypeptide(L)' 'MQIQTLAITLLTTLVASVQATVTLGSGCSGSGYDCTSTFNDIAVCNGAQWVLAAKFLEWGMGIDG' A
#
# COMPACT_ATOMS: atom_id res chain seq x y z
N MET A 1 -9.47 -36.48 -0.29
CA MET A 1 -10.17 -35.18 -0.39
C MET A 1 -9.59 -34.10 0.56
N GLN A 2 -8.31 -34.17 0.96
CA GLN A 2 -7.71 -33.24 1.94
C GLN A 2 -6.64 -32.31 1.35
N ILE A 3 -5.98 -32.74 0.26
CA ILE A 3 -4.91 -31.97 -0.42
C ILE A 3 -5.51 -30.82 -1.25
N GLN A 4 -6.67 -31.03 -1.87
CA GLN A 4 -7.36 -29.99 -2.66
C GLN A 4 -7.77 -28.78 -1.80
N THR A 5 -8.20 -29.01 -0.56
CA THR A 5 -8.63 -27.92 0.33
C THR A 5 -7.47 -27.02 0.73
N LEU A 6 -6.30 -27.60 1.04
CA LEU A 6 -5.08 -26.86 1.36
C LEU A 6 -4.59 -26.01 0.19
N ALA A 7 -4.62 -26.56 -1.03
CA ALA A 7 -4.20 -25.83 -2.23
C ALA A 7 -5.09 -24.60 -2.50
N ILE A 8 -6.39 -24.72 -2.26
CA ILE A 8 -7.34 -23.60 -2.41
C ILE A 8 -7.13 -22.55 -1.32
N THR A 9 -6.80 -22.95 -0.08
CA THR A 9 -6.53 -21.99 1.00
C THR A 9 -5.24 -21.21 0.76
N LEU A 10 -4.22 -21.84 0.16
CA LEU A 10 -2.96 -21.16 -0.15
C LEU A 10 -3.08 -20.20 -1.35
N LEU A 11 -3.89 -20.53 -2.35
CA LEU A 11 -4.12 -19.64 -3.50
C LEU A 11 -4.89 -18.37 -3.11
N THR A 12 -5.79 -18.45 -2.13
CA THR A 12 -6.61 -17.30 -1.69
C THR A 12 -5.83 -16.28 -0.85
N THR A 13 -4.77 -16.70 -0.14
CA THR A 13 -3.92 -15.77 0.61
C THR A 13 -2.92 -15.02 -0.28
N LEU A 14 -2.57 -15.56 -1.45
CA LEU A 14 -1.61 -14.93 -2.37
C LEU A 14 -2.22 -13.81 -3.22
N VAL A 15 -3.55 -13.72 -3.30
CA VAL A 15 -4.31 -12.76 -4.14
C VAL A 15 -4.36 -11.33 -3.55
N ALA A 16 -3.86 -11.09 -2.33
CA ALA A 16 -4.06 -9.82 -1.63
C ALA A 16 -2.88 -8.84 -1.68
N SER A 17 -2.10 -8.81 -2.76
CA SER A 17 -1.19 -7.68 -3.02
C SER A 17 -1.52 -7.02 -4.37
N VAL A 18 -2.77 -6.60 -4.53
CA VAL A 18 -3.07 -5.56 -5.51
C VAL A 18 -2.39 -4.30 -5.01
N GLN A 19 -1.22 -3.99 -5.57
CA GLN A 19 -0.48 -2.75 -5.36
C GLN A 19 -1.26 -1.61 -6.02
N ALA A 20 -2.39 -1.24 -5.43
CA ALA A 20 -3.20 -0.13 -5.91
C ALA A 20 -2.50 1.16 -5.47
N THR A 21 -1.73 1.76 -6.37
CA THR A 21 -1.09 3.05 -6.06
C THR A 21 -2.16 4.09 -5.71
N VAL A 22 -1.92 4.85 -4.64
CA VAL A 22 -2.85 5.89 -4.18
C VAL A 22 -2.45 7.26 -4.70
N THR A 23 -3.42 8.15 -4.84
CA THR A 23 -3.16 9.56 -5.16
C THR A 23 -3.19 10.37 -3.88
N LEU A 24 -2.18 11.21 -3.66
CA LEU A 24 -2.16 12.14 -2.53
C LEU A 24 -3.37 13.08 -2.61
N GLY A 25 -3.99 13.33 -1.45
CA GLY A 25 -5.23 14.11 -1.34
C GLY A 25 -6.52 13.33 -1.65
N SER A 26 -6.43 12.14 -2.26
CA SER A 26 -7.61 11.28 -2.44
C SER A 26 -8.13 10.78 -1.10
N GLY A 27 -9.44 10.56 -1.06
CA GLY A 27 -10.13 10.03 0.12
C GLY A 27 -9.61 8.64 0.50
N CYS A 28 -9.46 8.42 1.80
CA CYS A 28 -9.11 7.14 2.39
C CYS A 28 -9.90 6.94 3.70
N SER A 29 -10.00 5.70 4.16
CA SER A 29 -10.68 5.38 5.43
C SER A 29 -9.81 4.44 6.25
N GLY A 30 -9.76 4.69 7.55
CA GLY A 30 -8.92 3.93 8.49
C GLY A 30 -7.47 4.40 8.50
N SER A 31 -6.55 3.47 8.69
CA SER A 31 -5.11 3.73 8.80
C SER A 31 -4.35 2.68 7.99
N GLY A 32 -3.44 3.15 7.13
CA GLY A 32 -2.70 2.29 6.21
C GLY A 32 -1.61 3.08 5.48
N TYR A 33 -0.68 2.35 4.88
CA TYR A 33 0.37 2.88 4.02
C TYR A 33 0.21 2.28 2.63
N ASP A 34 0.41 3.09 1.61
CA ASP A 34 0.40 2.63 0.22
C ASP A 34 1.39 3.43 -0.63
N CYS A 35 1.80 2.85 -1.76
CA CYS A 35 2.67 3.54 -2.71
C CYS A 35 1.87 4.58 -3.49
N THR A 36 2.49 5.71 -3.85
CA THR A 36 1.86 6.63 -4.82
C THR A 36 2.10 6.16 -6.25
N SER A 37 1.43 6.80 -7.21
CA SER A 37 1.58 6.51 -8.65
C SER A 37 3.00 6.73 -9.19
N THR A 38 3.88 7.41 -8.44
CA THR A 38 5.29 7.64 -8.83
C THR A 38 6.21 6.49 -8.39
N PHE A 39 5.73 5.55 -7.58
CA PHE A 39 6.48 4.44 -6.96
C PHE A 39 7.69 4.84 -6.09
N ASN A 40 8.02 6.13 -6.04
CA ASN A 40 9.09 6.69 -5.24
C ASN A 40 8.57 7.28 -3.93
N ASP A 41 7.25 7.42 -3.78
CA ASP A 41 6.64 7.98 -2.59
C ASP A 41 5.74 6.95 -1.89
N ILE A 42 5.78 6.99 -0.57
CA ILE A 42 4.88 6.27 0.32
C ILE A 42 3.89 7.28 0.90
N ALA A 43 2.61 6.99 0.77
CA ALA A 43 1.53 7.74 1.38
C ALA A 43 0.99 7.03 2.62
N VAL A 44 0.49 7.79 3.59
CA VAL A 44 -0.22 7.31 4.77
C VAL A 44 -1.65 7.85 4.77
N CYS A 45 -2.60 7.01 5.15
CA CYS A 45 -3.99 7.43 5.36
C CYS A 45 -4.14 8.03 6.77
N ASN A 46 -4.51 9.32 6.86
CA ASN A 46 -4.72 10.01 8.13
C ASN A 46 -6.15 9.83 8.71
N GLY A 47 -6.91 8.84 8.22
CA GLY A 47 -8.32 8.64 8.55
C GLY A 47 -9.31 9.33 7.60
N ALA A 48 -8.86 10.23 6.74
CA ALA A 48 -9.71 10.90 5.75
C ALA A 48 -9.07 10.99 4.36
N GLN A 49 -7.75 11.22 4.30
CA GLN A 49 -7.02 11.42 3.05
C GLN A 49 -5.62 10.78 3.08
N TRP A 50 -5.15 10.41 1.88
CA TRP A 50 -3.76 10.00 1.67
C TRP A 50 -2.84 11.22 1.70
N VAL A 51 -1.88 11.22 2.61
CA VAL A 51 -0.86 12.27 2.75
C VAL A 51 0.53 11.68 2.56
N LEU A 52 1.50 12.48 2.13
CA LEU A 52 2.87 12.02 1.91
C LEU A 52 3.47 11.61 3.26
N ALA A 53 4.04 10.40 3.33
CA ALA A 53 4.74 9.90 4.50
C ALA A 53 6.26 9.90 4.26
N ALA A 54 6.69 9.43 3.10
CA ALA A 54 8.09 9.36 2.74
C ALA A 54 8.26 9.48 1.22
N LYS A 55 9.37 10.05 0.78
CA LYS A 55 9.78 10.02 -0.63
C LYS A 55 11.23 9.55 -0.75
N PHE A 56 11.49 8.79 -1.79
CA PHE A 56 12.84 8.43 -2.20
C PHE A 56 13.48 9.64 -2.86
N LEU A 57 14.51 10.19 -2.21
CA LEU A 57 15.39 11.18 -2.81
C LEU A 57 16.59 10.42 -3.38
N GLU A 58 17.22 10.98 -4.42
CA GLU A 58 18.41 10.43 -5.09
C GLU A 58 19.57 10.09 -4.13
N TRP A 59 19.54 10.62 -2.90
CA TRP A 59 20.53 10.43 -1.83
C TRP A 59 20.00 9.69 -0.58
N GLY A 60 18.77 9.15 -0.60
CA GLY A 60 18.15 8.42 0.52
C GLY A 60 16.67 8.74 0.75
N MET A 61 16.01 8.05 1.69
CA MET A 61 14.60 8.35 2.03
C MET A 61 14.49 9.65 2.83
N GLY A 62 13.65 10.58 2.38
CA GLY A 62 13.29 11.82 3.09
C GLY A 62 11.85 11.77 3.61
N ILE A 63 11.63 12.21 4.85
CA ILE A 63 10.32 12.34 5.48
C ILE A 63 9.95 13.83 5.45
N ASP A 64 9.01 14.22 4.59
CA ASP A 64 8.42 15.57 4.62
C ASP A 64 7.31 15.54 5.67
N GLY A 65 7.57 16.17 6.83
CA GLY A 65 6.60 16.35 7.92
C GLY A 65 5.85 17.66 7.80
#